data_AF-A0A7Y2DDK7-F1
#
_entry.id   AF-A0A7Y2DDK7-F1
#
_cell.length_a   1.000
_cell.length_b   1.000
_cell.length_c   1.000
_cell.angle_alpha   90.00
_cell.angle_beta   90.00
_cell.angle_gamma   90.00
#
_symmetry.space_group_name_H-M   'P 1'
#
loop_
_entity.id
_entity.type
_entity.pdbx_description
1 polymer ?
#
loop_
_entity_poly.entity_id
_entity_poly.type
_entity_poly.pdbx_seq_one_letter_code
_entity_poly.pdbx_strand_id
1 'polypeptide(L)'
;MKTKIIAALLAGFMVTGVSVGTAAAAKPAADGIACMKAGQDTLRDLDLFQAAAQGQIDYSTLADPVEGPIFAALPEGSFLPINEVFALHRSSPGLFAWCGGS
;
A
#
# COMPACT_ATOMS: atom_id res chain seq x y z
N MET A 1 -27.24 -7.10 52.57
CA MET A 1 -27.33 -8.53 52.20
C MET A 1 -26.90 -8.67 50.74
N LYS A 2 -26.07 -9.69 50.46
CA LYS A 2 -25.50 -10.06 49.16
C LYS A 2 -26.47 -10.95 48.36
N THR A 3 -26.11 -11.18 47.09
CA THR A 3 -26.47 -12.29 46.16
C THR A 3 -27.38 -11.80 45.02
N LYS A 4 -26.86 -11.47 43.82
CA LYS A 4 -26.39 -12.32 42.69
C LYS A 4 -27.50 -13.17 42.06
N ILE A 5 -27.52 -13.19 40.72
CA ILE A 5 -27.91 -14.25 39.73
C ILE A 5 -28.52 -13.52 38.51
N ILE A 6 -27.81 -13.30 37.39
CA ILE A 6 -27.34 -14.17 36.29
C ILE A 6 -28.25 -14.07 35.06
N ALA A 7 -27.56 -13.80 33.95
CA ALA A 7 -27.85 -13.92 32.52
C ALA A 7 -29.08 -14.73 32.07
N ALA A 8 -29.75 -14.18 31.05
CA ALA A 8 -30.41 -14.96 30.01
C ALA A 8 -29.82 -14.57 28.64
N LEU A 9 -29.21 -15.56 28.01
CA LEU A 9 -28.66 -15.56 26.66
C LEU A 9 -29.79 -15.39 25.62
N LEU A 10 -29.61 -14.45 24.69
CA LEU A 10 -30.28 -14.51 23.39
C LEU A 10 -29.21 -14.60 22.32
N ALA A 11 -29.02 -15.83 21.85
CA ALA A 11 -28.39 -16.12 20.58
C ALA A 11 -29.24 -15.51 19.46
N GLY A 12 -28.61 -14.87 18.47
CA GLY A 12 -29.34 -14.37 17.32
C GLY A 12 -28.51 -13.61 16.31
N PHE A 13 -28.21 -14.31 15.20
CA PHE A 13 -28.01 -13.79 13.85
C PHE A 13 -26.60 -13.40 13.39
N MET A 14 -26.23 -14.05 12.28
CA MET A 14 -25.00 -13.96 11.51
C MET A 14 -24.89 -12.61 10.79
N VAL A 15 -23.70 -12.01 10.78
CA VAL A 15 -23.15 -11.32 9.60
C VAL A 15 -21.68 -11.70 9.49
N THR A 16 -21.39 -12.50 8.48
CA THR A 16 -20.06 -12.68 7.92
C THR A 16 -19.57 -11.33 7.38
N GLY A 17 -18.36 -10.94 7.76
CA GLY A 17 -17.54 -10.00 7.00
C GLY A 17 -17.79 -8.53 7.29
N VAL A 18 -17.05 -8.00 8.26
CA VAL A 18 -16.23 -6.81 7.99
C VAL A 18 -14.89 -7.09 8.66
N SER A 19 -13.96 -7.62 7.87
CA SER A 19 -12.54 -7.45 8.16
C SER A 19 -12.31 -5.95 8.16
N VAL A 20 -12.38 -5.32 9.33
CA VAL A 20 -11.84 -3.98 9.51
C VAL A 20 -10.35 -4.15 9.25
N GLY A 21 -9.95 -3.85 8.02
CA GLY A 21 -8.55 -3.78 7.63
C GLY A 21 -7.88 -2.93 8.69
N THR A 22 -6.97 -3.54 9.45
CA THR A 22 -6.04 -2.81 10.29
C THR A 22 -5.34 -1.85 9.35
N ALA A 23 -5.75 -0.58 9.36
CA ALA A 23 -4.99 0.48 8.74
C ALA A 23 -3.59 0.33 9.32
N ALA A 24 -2.67 -0.13 8.48
CA ALA A 24 -1.29 -0.33 8.84
C ALA A 24 -0.84 0.97 9.49
N ALA A 25 -0.47 0.89 10.77
CA ALA A 25 0.09 2.02 11.49
C ALA A 25 1.17 2.63 10.59
N ALA A 26 1.03 3.90 10.24
CA ALA A 26 1.97 4.61 9.40
C ALA A 26 3.37 4.43 10.00
N LYS A 27 4.16 3.56 9.38
CA LYS A 27 5.54 3.29 9.78
C LYS A 27 6.30 4.61 9.62
N PRO A 28 7.19 4.98 10.56
CA PRO A 28 7.80 6.31 10.60
C PRO A 28 8.45 6.68 9.26
N ALA A 29 8.57 7.98 8.96
CA ALA A 29 9.15 8.49 7.71
C ALA A 29 10.50 7.89 7.27
N ALA A 30 11.22 7.22 8.17
CA ALA A 30 12.40 6.41 7.88
C ALA A 30 12.11 5.27 6.88
N ASP A 31 10.98 4.58 7.00
CA ASP A 31 10.56 3.56 6.03
C ASP A 31 10.20 4.18 4.68
N GLY A 32 9.60 5.38 4.68
CA GLY A 32 9.31 6.12 3.46
C GLY A 32 10.56 6.52 2.66
N ILE A 33 11.65 6.92 3.35
CA ILE A 33 12.93 7.24 2.70
C ILE A 33 13.61 5.99 2.12
N ALA A 34 13.64 4.90 2.89
CA ALA A 34 14.16 3.62 2.41
C ALA A 34 13.35 3.07 1.22
N CYS A 35 12.02 3.15 1.31
CA CYS A 35 11.06 2.81 0.27
C CYS A 35 11.26 3.64 -1.01
N MET A 36 11.46 4.96 -0.88
CA MET A 36 11.78 5.82 -2.03
C MET A 36 13.12 5.43 -2.66
N LYS A 37 14.16 5.17 -1.86
CA LYS A 37 15.47 4.75 -2.38
C LYS A 37 15.36 3.42 -3.12
N ALA A 38 14.67 2.43 -2.55
CA ALA A 38 14.46 1.13 -3.19
C ALA A 38 13.65 1.25 -4.50
N GLY A 39 12.67 2.16 -4.55
CA GLY A 39 11.96 2.49 -5.79
C GLY A 39 12.85 3.12 -6.84
N GLN A 40 13.75 4.04 -6.43
CA GLN A 40 14.73 4.64 -7.34
C GLN A 40 15.74 3.61 -7.88
N ASP A 41 16.21 2.69 -7.03
CA ASP A 41 17.11 1.62 -7.44
C ASP A 41 16.41 0.67 -8.42
N THR A 42 15.16 0.27 -8.13
CA THR A 42 14.34 -0.56 -9.03
C THR A 42 14.17 0.08 -10.41
N LEU A 43 13.86 1.38 -10.46
CA LEU A 43 13.73 2.10 -11.73
C LEU A 43 15.06 2.18 -12.49
N ARG A 44 16.21 2.18 -11.80
CA ARG A 44 17.52 2.16 -12.45
C ARG A 44 17.83 0.77 -13.02
N ASP A 45 17.54 -0.29 -12.28
CA ASP A 45 17.76 -1.67 -12.73
C ASP A 45 16.90 -2.04 -13.94
N LEU A 46 15.74 -1.36 -14.10
CA LEU A 46 14.85 -1.51 -15.25
C LEU A 46 15.17 -0.54 -16.41
N ASP A 47 16.22 0.29 -16.31
CA ASP A 47 16.54 1.37 -17.25
C ASP A 47 15.40 2.41 -17.46
N LEU A 48 14.49 2.50 -16.48
CA LEU A 48 13.32 3.38 -16.51
C LEU A 48 13.55 4.72 -15.78
N PHE A 49 14.59 4.84 -14.96
CA PHE A 49 14.79 6.00 -14.08
C PHE A 49 14.76 7.35 -14.81
N GLN A 50 15.38 7.43 -15.99
CA GLN A 50 15.39 8.68 -16.76
C GLN A 50 14.00 9.03 -17.32
N ALA A 51 13.24 8.04 -17.80
CA ALA A 51 11.86 8.23 -18.22
C ALA A 51 10.96 8.61 -17.03
N ALA A 52 11.16 8.01 -15.85
CA ALA A 52 10.44 8.34 -14.62
C ALA A 52 10.66 9.82 -14.25
N ALA A 53 11.92 10.26 -14.29
CA ALA A 53 12.31 11.63 -13.96
C ALA A 53 11.72 12.66 -14.95
N GLN A 54 11.46 12.25 -16.19
CA GLN A 54 10.80 13.08 -17.20
C GLN A 54 9.27 12.95 -17.18
N GLY A 55 8.69 12.13 -16.29
CA GLY A 55 7.25 11.88 -16.23
C GLY A 55 6.71 11.09 -17.42
N GLN A 56 7.54 10.29 -18.08
CA GLN A 56 7.22 9.54 -19.30
C GLN A 56 6.91 8.07 -19.03
N ILE A 57 6.83 7.64 -17.77
CA ILE A 57 6.44 6.26 -17.43
C ILE A 57 4.93 6.20 -17.28
N ASP A 58 4.33 5.30 -18.03
CA ASP A 58 2.99 4.81 -17.73
C ASP A 58 3.08 3.76 -16.63
N TYR A 59 2.70 4.14 -15.40
CA TYR A 59 2.78 3.26 -14.25
C TYR A 59 1.80 2.09 -14.30
N SER A 60 0.82 2.10 -15.21
CA SER A 60 -0.07 0.95 -15.41
C SER A 60 0.67 -0.29 -15.92
N THR A 61 1.78 -0.11 -16.63
CA THR A 61 2.64 -1.21 -17.10
C THR A 61 3.42 -1.90 -15.97
N LEU A 62 3.50 -1.25 -14.81
CA LEU A 62 4.17 -1.72 -13.60
C LEU A 62 3.16 -2.13 -12.51
N ALA A 63 1.86 -1.99 -12.78
CA ALA A 63 0.81 -2.21 -11.82
C ALA A 63 0.15 -3.57 -12.03
N ASP A 64 0.18 -4.40 -11.01
CA ASP A 64 -0.57 -5.65 -10.95
C ASP A 64 -1.11 -5.83 -9.51
N PRO A 65 -2.40 -6.09 -9.32
CA PRO A 65 -2.99 -6.18 -7.99
C PRO A 65 -2.52 -7.39 -7.16
N VAL A 66 -1.82 -8.36 -7.75
CA VAL A 66 -1.41 -9.61 -7.11
C VAL A 66 0.10 -9.85 -7.24
N GLU A 67 0.65 -9.74 -8.44
CA GLU A 67 2.04 -10.05 -8.77
C GLU A 67 2.69 -8.93 -9.59
N GLY A 68 3.14 -7.87 -8.91
CA GLY A 68 3.80 -6.77 -9.60
C GLY A 68 4.57 -5.82 -8.70
N PRO A 69 5.34 -4.90 -9.32
CA PRO A 69 6.08 -3.87 -8.59
C PRO A 69 5.15 -2.90 -7.85
N ILE A 70 3.96 -2.63 -8.39
CA ILE A 70 2.92 -1.80 -7.78
C ILE A 70 1.65 -2.65 -7.60
N PHE A 71 1.22 -2.87 -6.36
CA PHE A 71 0.05 -3.67 -5.99
C PHE A 71 -1.26 -2.91 -6.19
N ALA A 72 -1.57 -2.55 -7.43
CA ALA A 72 -2.77 -1.81 -7.80
C ALA A 72 -3.27 -2.20 -9.19
N ALA A 73 -4.54 -1.93 -9.46
CA ALA A 73 -5.07 -1.88 -10.82
C ALA A 73 -5.11 -0.41 -11.26
N LEU A 74 -4.24 -0.04 -12.20
CA LEU A 74 -4.19 1.30 -12.77
C LEU A 74 -4.72 1.27 -14.21
N PRO A 75 -5.51 2.27 -14.63
CA PRO A 75 -5.91 2.38 -16.03
C PRO A 75 -4.68 2.68 -16.91
N GLU A 76 -4.71 2.23 -18.17
CA GLU A 76 -3.70 2.61 -19.16
C GLU A 76 -3.55 4.15 -19.26
N GLY A 77 -2.32 4.62 -19.48
CA GLY A 77 -2.01 6.04 -19.50
C GLY A 77 -1.91 6.68 -18.11
N SER A 78 -1.59 5.89 -17.08
CA SER A 78 -1.40 6.40 -15.71
C SER A 78 -0.01 7.02 -15.54
N PHE A 79 0.17 8.20 -16.13
CA PHE A 79 1.37 9.01 -15.95
C PHE A 79 1.27 9.82 -14.66
N LEU A 80 2.05 9.44 -13.66
CA LEU A 80 2.15 10.18 -12.40
C LEU A 80 3.42 11.03 -12.40
N PRO A 81 3.35 12.28 -11.95
CA PRO A 81 4.56 13.08 -11.78
C PRO A 81 5.38 12.50 -10.62
N ILE A 82 6.70 12.55 -10.73
CA ILE A 82 7.61 11.86 -9.80
C ILE A 82 7.43 12.28 -8.34
N ASN A 83 7.02 13.53 -8.09
CA ASN A 83 6.71 14.04 -6.76
C ASN A 83 5.48 13.35 -6.13
N GLU A 84 4.48 13.01 -6.93
CA GLU A 84 3.30 12.26 -6.49
C GLU A 84 3.68 10.83 -6.13
N VAL A 85 4.53 10.19 -6.94
CA VAL A 85 5.07 8.85 -6.66
C VAL A 85 5.86 8.85 -5.35
N PHE A 86 6.66 9.88 -5.09
CA PHE A 86 7.34 10.05 -3.81
C PHE A 86 6.39 10.32 -2.63
N ALA A 87 5.25 10.96 -2.87
CA ALA A 87 4.22 11.12 -1.84
C ALA A 87 3.61 9.76 -1.49
N LEU A 88 3.29 8.94 -2.49
CA LEU A 88 2.74 7.59 -2.33
C LEU A 88 3.69 6.66 -1.55
N HIS A 89 5.00 6.75 -1.76
CA HIS A 89 5.97 5.98 -0.96
C HIS A 89 5.90 6.29 0.55
N ARG A 90 5.46 7.49 0.93
CA ARG A 90 5.32 7.88 2.35
C ARG A 90 3.92 7.58 2.88
N SER A 91 2.88 7.86 2.11
CA SER A 91 1.48 7.73 2.55
C SER A 91 0.92 6.31 2.37
N SER A 92 1.47 5.53 1.44
CA SER A 92 0.95 4.23 1.05
C SER A 92 2.08 3.27 0.64
N PRO A 93 3.07 3.01 1.51
CA PRO A 93 4.21 2.14 1.19
C PRO A 93 3.79 0.73 0.79
N GLY A 94 2.67 0.22 1.34
CA GLY A 94 2.13 -1.10 0.98
C GLY A 94 1.67 -1.24 -0.47
N LEU A 95 1.60 -0.16 -1.25
CA LEU A 95 1.35 -0.23 -2.69
C LEU A 95 2.56 -0.72 -3.48
N PHE A 96 3.76 -0.77 -2.89
CA PHE A 96 4.99 -1.04 -3.61
C PHE A 96 5.68 -2.28 -3.04
N ALA A 97 5.98 -3.25 -3.92
CA ALA A 97 6.59 -4.53 -3.52
C ALA A 97 7.91 -4.35 -2.75
N TRP A 98 8.71 -3.35 -3.13
CA TRP A 98 10.01 -3.06 -2.53
C TRP A 98 9.94 -2.32 -1.18
N CYS A 99 8.76 -1.89 -0.75
CA CYS A 99 8.61 -1.15 0.51
C CYS A 99 8.22 -2.03 1.70
N GLY A 100 7.89 -3.30 1.47
CA GLY A 100 7.52 -4.28 2.50
C GLY A 100 8.68 -4.95 3.24
N GLY A 101 9.93 -4.59 2.91
CA GLY A 101 11.14 -5.16 3.52
C GLY A 101 12.00 -4.10 4.21
N SER A 102 11.66 -3.77 5.47
CA SER A 102 12.54 -3.09 6.42
C SER A 102 12.18 -3.52 7.84
#